data_AF-A0A3E3E3Y7-F1
#
_entry.id   AF-A0A3E3E3Y7-F1
#
_cell.length_a   1.000
_cell.length_b   1.000
_cell.length_c   1.000
_cell.angle_alpha   90.00
_cell.angle_beta   90.00
_cell.angle_gamma   90.00
#
_symmetry.space_group_name_H-M   'P 1'
#
loop_
_entity.id
_entity.type
_entity.pdbx_description
1 polymer ?
#
loop_
_entity_poly.entity_id
_entity_poly.type
_entity_poly.pdbx_seq_one_letter_code
_entity_poly.pdbx_strand_id
1 'polypeptide(L)'
;MNKRFQKGLAVSALTAMVVAPFAHPVYAVGTDANSNGLNETEESTLNLKKDLTVRDLDDANYTPETPNVTFGYTVSNGEAGTFTSKQDDKGDQVFQVKAGKDGNLVKVNGTVTTGNVVFTQDDTASKGKVTKDIALDFSGITFTEAGIYRYVITEADYTVNDNSQLTNALPQTTANKTRNVDVYVEQDGDAYKIKGYVVSKTSDSTGKDAGFTEEKTDGNVDPTKSSVYSTYDVTLTKKVDGVLTNNAGYSFTITLPTDDNGTYGYQKNSDSATTVETTNGNNTHTVTLAKNDKIKIQGLPVGATIDIAEDHVEGFKLPTITVDDQSKKMTNDDAGKKWKYSGVGSNDANNDATDVVITNKTENDSILPPTGILMTIAPFAAMVGLGAALIALFAKKRKNEA
;
A
#
# COMPACT_ATOMS: atom_id res chain seq x y z
N MET A 1 81.58 -47.90 -6.28
CA MET A 1 81.50 -47.71 -7.74
C MET A 1 80.83 -46.36 -7.98
N ASN A 2 81.60 -45.37 -8.48
CA ASN A 2 81.17 -44.17 -9.24
C ASN A 2 80.09 -43.23 -8.63
N LYS A 3 80.22 -41.91 -8.53
CA LYS A 3 81.08 -40.85 -9.12
C LYS A 3 80.84 -39.56 -8.29
N ARG A 4 81.91 -38.85 -7.86
CA ARG A 4 82.32 -37.46 -8.25
C ARG A 4 81.28 -36.36 -7.94
N PHE A 5 81.55 -35.23 -7.26
CA PHE A 5 82.61 -34.20 -7.35
C PHE A 5 82.53 -33.34 -6.05
N GLN A 6 83.56 -33.19 -5.18
CA GLN A 6 84.53 -32.06 -5.08
C GLN A 6 84.04 -30.71 -5.63
N LYS A 7 84.24 -29.50 -5.09
CA LYS A 7 84.89 -28.80 -3.94
C LYS A 7 84.33 -27.34 -4.10
N GLY A 8 83.96 -26.55 -3.10
CA GLY A 8 84.84 -25.85 -2.17
C GLY A 8 84.64 -24.32 -2.27
N LEU A 9 84.36 -23.69 -1.11
CA LEU A 9 84.76 -22.35 -0.62
C LEU A 9 84.41 -21.04 -1.38
N ALA A 10 83.64 -20.16 -0.73
CA ALA A 10 83.83 -18.69 -0.55
C ALA A 10 82.58 -18.10 0.15
N VAL A 11 82.62 -17.71 1.43
CA VAL A 11 82.96 -16.38 2.00
C VAL A 11 81.97 -15.26 1.63
N SER A 12 81.31 -14.76 2.68
CA SER A 12 80.84 -13.37 2.92
C SER A 12 79.77 -12.75 2.01
N ALA A 13 78.65 -12.34 2.62
CA ALA A 13 78.38 -10.93 2.90
C ALA A 13 76.93 -10.76 3.36
N LEU A 14 76.77 -10.40 4.63
CA LEU A 14 75.58 -9.78 5.19
C LEU A 14 75.33 -8.49 4.41
N THR A 15 74.38 -8.50 3.49
CA THR A 15 73.96 -7.29 2.77
C THR A 15 72.64 -6.83 3.36
N ALA A 16 72.72 -5.76 4.15
CA ALA A 16 71.58 -5.00 4.62
C ALA A 16 70.75 -4.55 3.40
N MET A 17 69.55 -5.08 3.25
CA MET A 17 68.59 -4.55 2.30
C MET A 17 68.02 -3.27 2.91
N VAL A 18 68.49 -2.15 2.38
CA VAL A 18 67.96 -0.81 2.63
C VAL A 18 66.46 -0.85 2.35
N VAL A 19 65.65 -0.77 3.40
CA VAL A 19 64.21 -0.47 3.28
C VAL A 19 64.13 0.97 2.80
N ALA A 20 63.92 1.14 1.49
CA ALA A 20 63.52 2.43 0.95
C ALA A 20 62.19 2.83 1.62
N PRO A 21 62.02 4.08 2.08
CA PRO A 21 60.73 4.53 2.57
C PRO A 21 59.72 4.37 1.43
N PHE A 22 58.68 3.58 1.69
CA PHE A 22 57.52 3.51 0.82
C PHE A 22 57.08 4.95 0.52
N ALA A 23 57.18 5.35 -0.74
CA ALA A 23 56.52 6.53 -1.21
C ALA A 23 55.03 6.33 -0.91
N HIS A 24 54.50 7.09 0.04
CA HIS A 24 53.07 7.17 0.27
C HIS A 24 52.42 7.42 -1.09
N PRO A 25 51.51 6.56 -1.58
CA PRO A 25 50.74 6.91 -2.76
C PRO A 25 50.00 8.20 -2.41
N VAL A 26 50.40 9.29 -3.07
CA VAL A 26 49.65 10.54 -3.06
C VAL A 26 48.32 10.18 -3.71
N TYR A 27 47.28 10.05 -2.90
CA TYR A 27 45.91 9.94 -3.38
C TYR A 27 45.50 11.31 -3.93
N ALA A 28 46.01 11.64 -5.11
CA ALA A 28 45.36 12.62 -5.95
C ALA A 28 44.04 11.98 -6.40
N VAL A 29 42.94 12.30 -5.71
CA VAL A 29 41.60 12.14 -6.28
C VAL A 29 41.60 13.06 -7.50
N GLY A 30 41.91 12.47 -8.65
CA GLY A 30 41.82 13.19 -9.92
C GLY A 30 40.40 13.70 -10.07
N THR A 31 40.27 14.94 -10.50
CA THR A 31 39.04 15.68 -10.85
C THR A 31 38.16 15.01 -11.92
N ASP A 32 38.46 13.76 -12.26
CA ASP A 32 37.83 12.96 -13.31
C ASP A 32 37.03 11.78 -12.72
N ALA A 33 36.79 11.75 -11.40
CA ALA A 33 35.91 10.79 -10.72
C ALA A 33 34.42 11.00 -11.06
N ASN A 34 34.11 11.73 -12.13
CA ASN A 34 32.78 11.95 -12.67
C ASN A 34 32.23 10.72 -13.43
N SER A 35 32.59 9.51 -12.99
CA SER A 35 32.26 8.25 -13.63
C SER A 35 31.71 7.28 -12.58
N ASN A 36 30.39 7.36 -12.38
CA ASN A 36 29.51 6.41 -11.67
C ASN A 36 29.34 6.59 -10.14
N GLY A 37 28.74 7.71 -9.71
CA GLY A 37 27.95 7.74 -8.46
C GLY A 37 28.46 8.61 -7.31
N LEU A 38 29.60 9.29 -7.46
CA LEU A 38 30.11 10.19 -6.44
C LEU A 38 29.25 11.46 -6.39
N ASN A 39 28.67 11.72 -5.22
CA ASN A 39 28.03 13.00 -4.93
C ASN A 39 29.05 13.89 -4.22
N GLU A 40 29.73 14.75 -4.99
CA GLU A 40 30.74 15.67 -4.46
C GLU A 40 30.09 16.73 -3.56
N THR A 41 30.59 16.84 -2.34
CA THR A 41 30.12 17.81 -1.34
C THR A 41 31.18 17.97 -0.25
N GLU A 42 31.28 19.16 0.32
CA GLU A 42 32.08 19.42 1.53
C GLU A 42 31.25 19.35 2.81
N GLU A 43 29.95 19.09 2.69
CA GLU A 43 29.04 18.91 3.82
C GLU A 43 29.34 17.61 4.56
N SER A 44 29.25 17.64 5.89
CA SER A 44 29.38 16.44 6.72
C SER A 44 28.09 15.61 6.79
N THR A 45 27.07 15.99 6.03
CA THR A 45 25.75 15.37 6.04
C THR A 45 25.38 14.77 4.69
N LEU A 46 24.75 13.61 4.71
CA LEU A 46 24.22 12.92 3.54
C LEU A 46 22.73 12.61 3.75
N ASN A 47 21.87 13.05 2.84
CA ASN A 47 20.46 12.69 2.85
C ASN A 47 20.18 11.53 1.89
N LEU A 48 19.81 10.38 2.44
CA LEU A 48 19.22 9.28 1.67
C LEU A 48 17.70 9.47 1.62
N LYS A 49 17.04 8.84 0.66
CA LYS A 49 15.56 8.86 0.57
C LYS A 49 14.97 7.54 1.06
N LYS A 50 13.86 7.61 1.79
CA LYS A 50 12.92 6.51 2.00
C LYS A 50 11.62 6.84 1.28
N ASP A 51 11.21 5.94 0.41
CA ASP A 51 9.91 6.03 -0.26
C ASP A 51 8.91 5.11 0.44
N LEU A 52 7.67 5.58 0.58
CA LEU A 52 6.49 4.77 0.84
C LEU A 52 5.54 4.95 -0.34
N THR A 53 5.29 3.87 -1.08
CA THR A 53 4.29 3.84 -2.13
C THR A 53 2.93 3.61 -1.49
N VAL A 54 1.97 4.47 -1.81
CA VAL A 54 0.59 4.42 -1.32
C VAL A 54 -0.30 4.28 -2.54
N ARG A 55 -1.07 3.19 -2.63
CA ARG A 55 -1.88 2.90 -3.81
C ARG A 55 -3.24 2.33 -3.47
N ASP A 56 -4.19 2.69 -4.30
CA ASP A 56 -5.45 1.98 -4.44
C ASP A 56 -5.31 0.93 -5.54
N LEU A 57 -5.89 -0.24 -5.32
CA LEU A 57 -5.82 -1.34 -6.27
C LEU A 57 -6.88 -1.25 -7.38
N ASP A 58 -8.04 -0.62 -7.12
CA ASP A 58 -9.16 -0.53 -8.07
C ASP A 58 -9.15 0.78 -8.88
N ASP A 59 -8.82 1.90 -8.24
CA ASP A 59 -8.84 3.23 -8.85
C ASP A 59 -7.48 3.92 -8.73
N ALA A 60 -6.70 3.87 -9.82
CA ALA A 60 -5.40 4.55 -9.90
C ALA A 60 -5.46 6.09 -9.73
N ASN A 61 -6.63 6.71 -9.79
CA ASN A 61 -6.81 8.15 -9.56
C ASN A 61 -7.19 8.47 -8.10
N TYR A 62 -7.66 7.47 -7.35
CA TYR A 62 -7.85 7.61 -5.92
C TYR A 62 -6.49 7.54 -5.22
N THR A 63 -6.24 8.47 -4.31
CA THR A 63 -5.02 8.49 -3.49
C THR A 63 -5.44 8.22 -2.05
N PRO A 64 -5.19 7.01 -1.54
CA PRO A 64 -5.48 6.67 -0.16
C PRO A 64 -4.67 7.53 0.81
N GLU A 65 -5.17 7.60 2.04
CA GLU A 65 -4.45 8.22 3.14
C GLU A 65 -3.18 7.42 3.48
N THR A 66 -2.11 8.14 3.83
CA THR A 66 -0.83 7.52 4.18
C THR A 66 -0.92 6.83 5.54
N PRO A 67 -0.42 5.59 5.72
CA PRO A 67 -0.52 4.90 7.00
C PRO A 67 0.46 5.45 8.04
N ASN A 68 0.09 5.29 9.32
CA ASN A 68 0.96 5.56 10.46
C ASN A 68 2.00 4.44 10.65
N VAL A 69 3.20 4.62 10.08
CA VAL A 69 4.27 3.59 10.11
C VAL A 69 5.64 4.22 10.36
N THR A 70 6.46 3.54 11.17
CA THR A 70 7.82 3.98 11.49
C THR A 70 8.86 3.01 10.98
N PHE A 71 9.80 3.48 10.15
CA PHE A 71 10.98 2.74 9.72
C PHE A 71 12.18 3.17 10.58
N GLY A 72 12.79 2.20 11.26
CA GLY A 72 14.01 2.42 12.05
C GLY A 72 15.26 2.18 11.21
N TYR A 73 16.32 2.93 11.49
CA TYR A 73 17.61 2.81 10.83
C TYR A 73 18.72 2.75 11.86
N THR A 74 19.77 2.01 11.51
CA THR A 74 20.99 1.89 12.31
C THR A 74 22.22 2.05 11.41
N VAL A 75 23.31 2.54 11.99
CA VAL A 75 24.60 2.67 11.31
C VAL A 75 25.65 1.84 12.01
N SER A 76 26.45 1.12 11.23
CA SER A 76 27.64 0.44 11.70
C SER A 76 28.84 0.76 10.82
N ASN A 77 30.04 0.46 11.31
CA ASN A 77 31.21 0.38 10.44
C ASN A 77 30.99 -0.73 9.41
N GLY A 78 31.32 -0.44 8.16
CA GLY A 78 31.48 -1.48 7.14
C GLY A 78 32.88 -2.06 7.18
N GLU A 79 33.02 -3.24 6.58
CA GLU A 79 34.31 -3.92 6.45
C GLU A 79 35.19 -3.25 5.39
N ALA A 80 36.50 -3.37 5.58
CA ALA A 80 37.46 -2.99 4.56
C ALA A 80 37.30 -3.87 3.31
N GLY A 81 37.68 -3.34 2.15
CA GLY A 81 37.57 -4.07 0.91
C GLY A 81 38.08 -3.28 -0.28
N THR A 82 37.59 -3.63 -1.46
CA THR A 82 37.89 -2.90 -2.69
C THR A 82 36.66 -2.79 -3.56
N PHE A 83 36.59 -1.76 -4.39
CA PHE A 83 35.67 -1.76 -5.53
C PHE A 83 36.44 -1.43 -6.80
N THR A 84 35.92 -1.93 -7.91
CA THR A 84 36.48 -1.66 -9.24
C THR A 84 35.60 -0.64 -9.94
N SER A 85 36.17 0.52 -10.29
CA SER A 85 35.52 1.47 -11.18
C SER A 85 36.15 1.32 -12.56
N LYS A 86 35.32 1.21 -13.60
CA LYS A 86 35.81 1.30 -14.97
C LYS A 86 35.87 2.76 -15.36
N GLN A 87 37.06 3.26 -15.68
CA GLN A 87 37.24 4.60 -16.23
C GLN A 87 37.57 4.48 -17.72
N ASP A 88 36.88 5.26 -18.55
CA ASP A 88 37.21 5.37 -19.96
C ASP A 88 38.69 5.78 -20.08
N ASP A 89 39.39 5.16 -21.04
CA ASP A 89 40.83 5.34 -21.31
C ASP A 89 41.84 4.86 -20.24
N LYS A 90 41.42 4.51 -19.02
CA LYS A 90 42.31 3.96 -17.97
C LYS A 90 42.00 2.50 -17.56
N GLY A 91 40.93 1.92 -18.10
CA GLY A 91 40.53 0.55 -17.79
C GLY A 91 40.00 0.39 -16.36
N ASP A 92 40.07 -0.83 -15.83
CA ASP A 92 39.58 -1.15 -14.49
C ASP A 92 40.52 -0.59 -13.42
N GLN A 93 40.01 0.33 -12.62
CA GLN A 93 40.71 0.94 -11.48
C GLN A 93 40.19 0.32 -10.19
N VAL A 94 41.10 -0.23 -9.39
CA VAL A 94 40.78 -0.84 -8.09
C VAL A 94 41.05 0.15 -6.98
N PHE A 95 40.00 0.53 -6.26
CA PHE A 95 40.09 1.43 -5.11
C PHE A 95 40.11 0.63 -3.81
N GLN A 96 40.99 1.01 -2.89
CA GLN A 96 41.02 0.46 -1.54
C GLN A 96 40.01 1.20 -0.67
N VAL A 97 39.18 0.42 0.02
CA VAL A 97 38.18 0.91 0.96
C VAL A 97 38.58 0.48 2.36
N LYS A 98 38.64 1.45 3.27
CA LYS A 98 38.92 1.23 4.68
C LYS A 98 37.63 0.88 5.40
N ALA A 99 37.78 0.10 6.47
CA ALA A 99 36.68 -0.11 7.40
C ALA A 99 36.21 1.25 7.96
N GLY A 100 34.92 1.35 8.23
CA GLY A 100 34.34 2.54 8.84
C GLY A 100 35.03 2.89 10.15
N LYS A 101 35.14 4.19 10.43
CA LYS A 101 35.71 4.71 11.67
C LYS A 101 34.60 5.31 12.53
N ASP A 102 34.58 4.96 13.82
CA ASP A 102 33.68 5.55 14.82
C ASP A 102 32.21 5.62 14.36
N GLY A 103 31.71 4.58 13.68
CA GLY A 103 30.34 4.54 13.16
C GLY A 103 29.25 4.71 14.22
N ASN A 104 29.58 4.43 15.48
CA ASN A 104 28.73 4.72 16.63
C ASN A 104 28.59 6.22 16.96
N LEU A 105 29.29 7.11 16.24
CA LEU A 105 29.16 8.56 16.35
C LEU A 105 28.37 9.17 15.19
N VAL A 106 28.09 8.41 14.13
CA VAL A 106 27.22 8.87 13.03
C VAL A 106 25.82 9.09 13.60
N LYS A 107 25.20 10.23 13.30
CA LYS A 107 23.79 10.43 13.65
C LYS A 107 22.89 10.09 12.48
N VAL A 108 21.73 9.49 12.76
CA VAL A 108 20.63 9.30 11.82
C VAL A 108 19.45 10.15 12.30
N ASN A 109 19.00 11.08 11.46
CA ASN A 109 17.95 12.04 11.80
C ASN A 109 18.18 12.71 13.17
N GLY A 110 19.44 13.10 13.44
CA GLY A 110 19.86 13.79 14.66
C GLY A 110 20.12 12.91 15.88
N THR A 111 19.83 11.61 15.83
CA THR A 111 20.09 10.67 16.94
C THR A 111 21.33 9.82 16.65
N VAL A 112 22.19 9.61 17.65
CA VAL A 112 23.46 8.89 17.48
C VAL A 112 23.22 7.40 17.21
N THR A 113 23.89 6.84 16.20
CA THR A 113 23.85 5.44 15.73
C THR A 113 22.51 4.95 15.18
N THR A 114 21.39 5.52 15.63
CA THR A 114 20.04 5.10 15.25
C THR A 114 19.17 6.30 14.90
N GLY A 115 18.09 6.07 14.17
CA GLY A 115 17.13 7.12 13.84
C GLY A 115 15.92 6.55 13.11
N ASN A 116 14.86 7.34 13.03
CA ASN A 116 13.58 6.90 12.50
C ASN A 116 13.11 7.81 11.36
N VAL A 117 12.41 7.21 10.41
CA VAL A 117 11.52 7.92 9.47
C VAL A 117 10.10 7.50 9.81
N VAL A 118 9.26 8.48 10.14
CA VAL A 118 7.85 8.26 10.49
C VAL A 118 6.99 8.77 9.36
N PHE A 119 6.10 7.92 8.85
CA PHE A 119 5.01 8.28 7.95
C PHE A 119 3.72 8.40 8.75
N THR A 120 2.90 9.40 8.41
CA THR A 120 1.65 9.71 9.09
C THR A 120 0.54 10.01 8.10
N GLN A 121 -0.70 9.99 8.56
CA GLN A 121 -1.88 10.36 7.76
C GLN A 121 -1.83 11.76 7.16
N ASP A 122 -1.18 12.71 7.85
CA ASP A 122 -0.95 14.07 7.34
C ASP A 122 0.01 14.12 6.13
N ASP A 123 0.76 13.04 5.84
CA ASP A 123 1.64 13.01 4.69
C ASP A 123 0.84 12.85 3.40
N THR A 124 0.92 13.85 2.54
CA THR A 124 0.26 13.81 1.23
C THR A 124 1.11 13.02 0.23
N ALA A 125 0.57 11.91 -0.30
CA ALA A 125 1.20 11.18 -1.38
C ALA A 125 1.09 11.96 -2.71
N SER A 126 2.24 12.16 -3.38
CA SER A 126 2.29 12.74 -4.72
C SER A 126 2.53 11.62 -5.73
N LYS A 127 1.56 11.41 -6.64
CA LYS A 127 1.59 10.32 -7.64
C LYS A 127 1.76 8.93 -6.99
N GLY A 128 1.03 8.70 -5.89
CA GLY A 128 1.05 7.43 -5.15
C GLY A 128 2.33 7.15 -4.36
N LYS A 129 3.09 8.20 -3.99
CA LYS A 129 4.34 8.06 -3.24
C LYS A 129 4.53 9.20 -2.25
N VAL A 130 4.97 8.86 -1.04
CA VAL A 130 5.53 9.78 -0.05
C VAL A 130 7.03 9.52 0.05
N THR A 131 7.85 10.56 0.00
CA THR A 131 9.31 10.46 0.12
C THR A 131 9.78 11.28 1.31
N LYS A 132 10.57 10.66 2.18
CA LYS A 132 11.17 11.31 3.37
C LYS A 132 12.68 11.11 3.40
N ASP A 133 13.36 12.00 4.11
CA ASP A 133 14.81 12.02 4.19
C ASP A 133 15.30 11.19 5.39
N ILE A 134 16.37 10.45 5.14
CA ILE A 134 17.22 9.83 6.14
C ILE A 134 18.52 10.65 6.14
N ALA A 135 18.62 11.60 7.06
CA ALA A 135 19.77 12.45 7.23
C ALA A 135 20.85 11.73 8.05
N LEU A 136 21.97 11.44 7.42
CA LEU A 136 23.18 10.93 8.06
C LEU A 136 24.11 12.11 8.35
N ASP A 137 24.61 12.21 9.58
CA ASP A 137 25.54 13.25 10.00
C ASP A 137 26.85 12.64 10.52
N PHE A 138 27.94 12.90 9.80
CA PHE A 138 29.29 12.43 10.06
C PHE A 138 30.14 13.48 10.81
N SER A 139 29.58 14.62 11.22
CA SER A 139 30.32 15.69 11.92
C SER A 139 30.97 15.25 13.24
N GLY A 140 30.48 14.17 13.84
CA GLY A 140 31.05 13.58 15.05
C GLY A 140 32.35 12.80 14.82
N ILE A 141 32.77 12.57 13.57
CA ILE A 141 33.91 11.73 13.23
C ILE A 141 35.15 12.57 12.97
N THR A 142 36.28 12.16 13.53
CA THR A 142 37.59 12.76 13.24
C THR A 142 38.43 11.81 12.37
N PHE A 143 38.56 12.15 11.09
CA PHE A 143 39.45 11.44 10.17
C PHE A 143 40.90 11.86 10.38
N THR A 144 41.81 10.89 10.33
CA THR A 144 43.24 11.07 10.63
C THR A 144 44.15 10.79 9.42
N GLU A 145 43.56 10.38 8.31
CA GLU A 145 44.24 10.09 7.05
C GLU A 145 43.23 10.19 5.90
N ALA A 146 43.71 10.46 4.69
CA ALA A 146 42.88 10.45 3.49
C ALA A 146 42.48 9.00 3.13
N GLY A 147 41.34 8.84 2.46
CA GLY A 147 40.87 7.54 2.00
C GLY A 147 39.35 7.46 1.87
N ILE A 148 38.87 6.26 1.56
CA ILE A 148 37.45 5.94 1.44
C ILE A 148 37.07 5.10 2.66
N TYR A 149 36.10 5.56 3.44
CA TYR A 149 35.62 4.88 4.65
C TYR A 149 34.21 4.35 4.46
N ARG A 150 34.01 3.05 4.67
CA ARG A 150 32.71 2.40 4.45
C ARG A 150 31.89 2.29 5.72
N TYR A 151 30.63 2.69 5.62
CA TYR A 151 29.60 2.50 6.65
C TYR A 151 28.47 1.65 6.09
N VAL A 152 27.74 0.96 6.96
CA VAL A 152 26.56 0.20 6.59
C VAL A 152 25.35 0.78 7.30
N ILE A 153 24.36 1.17 6.52
CA ILE A 153 23.06 1.63 7.00
C ILE A 153 22.10 0.46 6.89
N THR A 154 21.44 0.11 7.99
CA THR A 154 20.48 -1.00 8.04
C THR A 154 19.10 -0.49 8.43
N GLU A 155 18.11 -0.70 7.57
CA GLU A 155 16.69 -0.53 7.86
C GLU A 155 16.18 -1.72 8.70
N ALA A 156 15.59 -1.42 9.86
CA ALA A 156 14.93 -2.39 10.71
C ALA A 156 13.57 -2.79 10.15
N ASP A 157 12.94 -3.81 10.75
CA ASP A 157 11.52 -4.03 10.56
C ASP A 157 10.74 -2.78 10.95
N TYR A 158 9.78 -2.39 10.11
CA TYR A 158 8.92 -1.27 10.42
C TYR A 158 8.04 -1.62 11.62
N THR A 159 7.64 -0.59 12.35
CA THR A 159 6.68 -0.70 13.45
C THR A 159 5.41 0.03 13.05
N VAL A 160 4.28 -0.60 13.32
CA VAL A 160 2.97 0.02 13.18
C VAL A 160 2.64 0.65 14.53
N ASN A 161 2.37 1.95 14.53
CA ASN A 161 2.15 2.67 15.78
C ASN A 161 0.74 2.42 16.36
N ASP A 162 -0.25 1.99 15.56
CA ASP A 162 -1.64 1.84 16.04
C ASP A 162 -2.55 0.80 15.32
N ASN A 163 -2.07 -0.19 14.54
CA ASN A 163 -2.98 -1.08 13.79
C ASN A 163 -2.47 -2.53 13.56
N SER A 164 -3.29 -3.55 13.85
CA SER A 164 -3.03 -4.95 13.48
C SER A 164 -3.26 -5.26 12.00
N GLN A 165 -4.14 -4.52 11.33
CA GLN A 165 -4.58 -4.73 9.95
C GLN A 165 -3.58 -4.20 8.91
N LEU A 166 -2.66 -3.31 9.32
CA LEU A 166 -1.60 -2.77 8.46
C LEU A 166 -0.59 -3.82 7.99
N THR A 167 -0.48 -4.96 8.67
CA THR A 167 0.49 -6.02 8.33
C THR A 167 0.20 -6.68 6.98
N ASN A 168 -1.08 -6.83 6.62
CA ASN A 168 -1.49 -7.34 5.32
C ASN A 168 -1.41 -6.25 4.24
N ALA A 169 -1.73 -5.01 4.58
CA ALA A 169 -1.70 -3.87 3.67
C ALA A 169 -0.27 -3.39 3.33
N LEU A 170 0.71 -3.65 4.19
CA LEU A 170 2.11 -3.27 4.02
C LEU A 170 3.02 -4.48 4.33
N PRO A 171 3.33 -5.38 3.38
CA PRO A 171 4.02 -6.63 3.68
C PRO A 171 5.45 -6.46 4.20
N GLN A 172 5.85 -7.17 5.26
CA GLN A 172 7.23 -7.13 5.75
C GLN A 172 8.14 -8.11 5.00
N THR A 173 9.30 -7.63 4.54
CA THR A 173 10.27 -8.35 3.71
C THR A 173 11.65 -8.28 4.35
N THR A 174 12.50 -9.26 4.05
CA THR A 174 13.87 -9.36 4.56
C THR A 174 14.93 -8.91 3.56
N ALA A 175 14.54 -8.58 2.33
CA ALA A 175 15.46 -8.21 1.26
C ALA A 175 15.78 -6.71 1.27
N ASN A 176 16.95 -6.34 0.72
CA ASN A 176 17.33 -4.94 0.43
C ASN A 176 17.31 -3.96 1.62
N LYS A 177 17.48 -4.46 2.85
CA LYS A 177 17.49 -3.65 4.08
C LYS A 177 18.80 -2.95 4.39
N THR A 178 19.84 -3.12 3.57
CA THR A 178 21.15 -2.51 3.82
C THR A 178 21.60 -1.63 2.67
N ARG A 179 22.37 -0.58 3.00
CA ARG A 179 23.11 0.25 2.05
C ARG A 179 24.52 0.47 2.56
N ASN A 180 25.50 0.37 1.67
CA ASN A 180 26.85 0.82 1.96
C ASN A 180 26.94 2.31 1.64
N VAL A 181 27.60 3.06 2.52
CA VAL A 181 27.92 4.48 2.36
C VAL A 181 29.42 4.62 2.43
N ASP A 182 30.03 4.91 1.28
CA ASP A 182 31.46 5.16 1.14
C ASP A 182 31.71 6.67 1.24
N VAL A 183 32.39 7.08 2.31
CA VAL A 183 32.73 8.47 2.60
C VAL A 183 34.13 8.76 2.06
N TYR A 184 34.24 9.70 1.13
CA TYR A 184 35.50 10.09 0.52
C TYR A 184 36.11 11.21 1.34
N VAL A 185 37.33 10.99 1.83
CA VAL A 185 38.05 11.94 2.66
C VAL A 185 39.38 12.29 2.00
N GLU A 186 39.64 13.58 1.83
CA GLU A 186 40.91 14.08 1.32
C GLU A 186 41.64 14.91 2.37
N GLN A 187 42.94 15.08 2.16
CA GLN A 187 43.73 16.02 2.94
C GLN A 187 43.49 17.45 2.43
N ASP A 188 43.10 18.34 3.32
CA ASP A 188 42.98 19.77 3.08
C ASP A 188 43.85 20.53 4.11
N GLY A 189 45.06 20.89 3.68
CA GLY A 189 46.10 21.43 4.55
C GLY A 189 46.54 20.42 5.62
N ASP A 190 46.40 20.80 6.90
CA ASP A 190 46.72 19.97 8.07
C ASP A 190 45.49 19.15 8.56
N ALA A 191 44.34 19.27 7.89
CA ALA A 191 43.10 18.60 8.24
C ALA A 191 42.68 17.57 7.18
N TYR A 192 41.73 16.72 7.55
CA TYR A 192 41.09 15.77 6.64
C TYR A 192 39.61 16.08 6.53
N LYS A 193 39.12 16.31 5.32
CA LYS A 193 37.74 16.74 5.06
C LYS A 193 37.02 15.77 4.15
N ILE A 194 35.71 15.67 4.35
CA ILE A 194 34.82 14.93 3.46
C ILE A 194 34.74 15.68 2.12
N LYS A 195 34.83 14.94 1.02
CA LYS A 195 34.67 15.44 -0.35
C LYS A 195 33.48 14.88 -1.07
N GLY A 196 32.87 13.84 -0.52
CA GLY A 196 31.65 13.30 -1.09
C GLY A 196 31.32 11.92 -0.56
N TYR A 197 30.23 11.42 -1.11
CA TYR A 197 29.65 10.14 -0.72
C TYR A 197 29.32 9.31 -1.95
N VAL A 198 29.44 8.00 -1.81
CA VAL A 198 28.89 7.01 -2.74
C VAL A 198 27.99 6.07 -1.96
N VAL A 199 26.79 5.81 -2.49
CA VAL A 199 25.81 4.91 -1.87
C VAL A 199 25.57 3.71 -2.79
N SER A 200 25.57 2.52 -2.22
CA SER A 200 25.46 1.28 -2.99
C SER A 200 24.67 0.18 -2.26
N LYS A 201 23.97 -0.68 -3.02
CA LYS A 201 23.23 -1.84 -2.48
C LYS A 201 24.15 -2.97 -2.07
N THR A 202 25.25 -3.15 -2.80
CA THR A 202 26.25 -4.19 -2.56
C THR A 202 27.65 -3.57 -2.49
N SER A 203 28.55 -4.24 -1.78
CA SER A 203 29.94 -3.81 -1.57
C SER A 203 30.73 -3.61 -2.86
N ASP A 204 30.25 -4.21 -3.95
CA ASP A 204 30.97 -4.38 -5.22
C ASP A 204 30.35 -3.55 -6.36
N SER A 205 29.27 -2.80 -6.09
CA SER A 205 28.58 -1.99 -7.11
C SER A 205 29.11 -0.55 -7.16
N THR A 206 29.27 -0.03 -8.39
CA THR A 206 29.60 1.38 -8.64
C THR A 206 28.33 2.21 -8.54
N GLY A 207 28.30 3.15 -7.60
CA GLY A 207 27.07 3.75 -7.07
C GLY A 207 26.15 4.38 -8.11
N LYS A 208 24.85 4.11 -7.96
CA LYS A 208 23.73 4.86 -8.54
C LYS A 208 22.50 4.84 -7.64
N ASP A 209 22.64 4.43 -6.37
CA ASP A 209 21.49 4.29 -5.48
C ASP A 209 21.22 5.59 -4.72
N ALA A 210 19.96 6.05 -4.74
CA ALA A 210 19.51 7.26 -4.07
C ALA A 210 18.95 6.99 -2.65
N GLY A 211 18.89 5.73 -2.22
CA GLY A 211 18.51 5.37 -0.85
C GLY A 211 17.70 4.07 -0.73
N PHE A 212 16.76 4.06 0.20
CA PHE A 212 15.82 2.97 0.45
C PHE A 212 14.56 3.18 -0.41
N THR A 213 14.76 3.23 -1.73
CA THR A 213 13.69 3.38 -2.71
C THR A 213 13.48 2.05 -3.44
N GLU A 214 12.23 1.62 -3.59
CA GLU A 214 11.91 0.44 -4.39
C GLU A 214 12.12 0.73 -5.88
N GLU A 215 12.74 -0.20 -6.59
CA GLU A 215 12.81 -0.15 -8.06
C GLU A 215 11.46 -0.56 -8.64
N LYS A 216 10.95 0.22 -9.59
CA LYS A 216 9.85 -0.24 -10.46
C LYS A 216 10.40 -1.29 -11.40
N THR A 217 9.83 -2.48 -11.41
CA THR A 217 10.06 -3.45 -12.48
C THR A 217 9.01 -3.18 -13.57
N ASP A 218 9.44 -2.77 -14.75
CA ASP A 218 8.58 -2.56 -15.93
C ASP A 218 7.38 -1.61 -15.73
N GLY A 219 7.53 -0.62 -14.84
CA GLY A 219 6.48 0.37 -14.54
C GLY A 219 5.43 -0.09 -13.52
N ASN A 220 5.40 -1.38 -13.16
CA ASN A 220 4.53 -1.93 -12.14
C ASN A 220 5.22 -1.99 -10.77
N VAL A 221 4.45 -1.71 -9.72
CA VAL A 221 4.91 -1.80 -8.33
C VAL A 221 4.60 -3.19 -7.81
N ASP A 222 5.62 -3.93 -7.38
CA ASP A 222 5.46 -5.24 -6.74
C ASP A 222 4.77 -5.07 -5.37
N PRO A 223 3.52 -5.58 -5.19
CA PRO A 223 2.77 -5.41 -3.95
C PRO A 223 3.38 -6.15 -2.75
N THR A 224 4.35 -7.05 -2.97
CA THR A 224 4.96 -7.85 -1.90
C THR A 224 6.10 -7.12 -1.17
N LYS A 225 6.38 -5.86 -1.51
CA LYS A 225 7.51 -5.07 -0.97
C LYS A 225 7.12 -4.26 0.27
N SER A 226 8.07 -4.10 1.21
CA SER A 226 7.86 -3.44 2.51
C SER A 226 7.69 -1.94 2.50
N SER A 227 7.76 -1.36 1.32
CA SER A 227 7.54 0.07 1.11
C SER A 227 6.32 0.30 0.22
N VAL A 228 5.40 -0.66 0.15
CA VAL A 228 4.19 -0.60 -0.69
C VAL A 228 2.97 -0.87 0.18
N TYR A 229 2.24 0.20 0.48
CA TYR A 229 0.96 0.17 1.18
C TYR A 229 -0.18 0.10 0.15
N SER A 230 -0.98 -0.96 0.23
CA SER A 230 -2.06 -1.24 -0.71
C SER A 230 -3.41 -1.19 -0.02
N THR A 231 -4.36 -0.56 -0.70
CA THR A 231 -5.76 -0.47 -0.30
C THR A 231 -6.68 -0.97 -1.42
N TYR A 232 -7.91 -1.32 -1.08
CA TYR A 232 -8.91 -1.85 -1.99
C TYR A 232 -10.26 -1.18 -1.77
N ASP A 233 -11.17 -1.34 -2.74
CA ASP A 233 -12.49 -0.72 -2.70
C ASP A 233 -13.60 -1.74 -2.43
N VAL A 234 -14.66 -1.34 -1.73
CA VAL A 234 -15.88 -2.16 -1.56
C VAL A 234 -17.05 -1.46 -2.23
N THR A 235 -17.74 -2.16 -3.13
CA THR A 235 -18.98 -1.66 -3.75
C THR A 235 -20.19 -2.40 -3.21
N LEU A 236 -21.05 -1.70 -2.46
CA LEU A 236 -22.34 -2.21 -2.02
C LEU A 236 -23.44 -1.78 -3.00
N THR A 237 -24.13 -2.76 -3.60
CA THR A 237 -25.26 -2.56 -4.50
C THR A 237 -26.57 -3.07 -3.89
N LYS A 238 -27.61 -2.23 -3.93
CA LYS A 238 -28.96 -2.62 -3.51
C LYS A 238 -29.77 -3.19 -4.67
N LYS A 239 -30.36 -4.37 -4.48
CA LYS A 239 -31.38 -4.94 -5.36
C LYS A 239 -32.69 -5.18 -4.62
N VAL A 240 -33.79 -5.06 -5.37
CA VAL A 240 -35.15 -5.31 -4.88
C VAL A 240 -35.90 -6.09 -5.95
N ASP A 241 -36.28 -7.31 -5.60
CA ASP A 241 -36.94 -8.29 -6.45
C ASP A 241 -38.31 -8.69 -5.86
N GLY A 242 -39.18 -9.22 -6.72
CA GLY A 242 -40.55 -9.64 -6.34
C GLY A 242 -41.63 -8.75 -6.93
N VAL A 243 -42.88 -8.96 -6.52
CA VAL A 243 -44.04 -8.27 -7.14
C VAL A 243 -44.19 -6.83 -6.62
N LEU A 244 -43.74 -6.55 -5.38
CA LEU A 244 -43.80 -5.22 -4.77
C LEU A 244 -42.50 -4.43 -4.96
N THR A 245 -41.83 -4.57 -6.11
CA THR A 245 -40.62 -3.77 -6.37
C THR A 245 -40.97 -2.29 -6.31
N ASN A 246 -40.21 -1.55 -5.50
CA ASN A 246 -40.35 -0.12 -5.39
C ASN A 246 -38.97 0.55 -5.53
N ASN A 247 -38.97 1.87 -5.68
CA ASN A 247 -37.76 2.69 -5.64
C ASN A 247 -37.63 3.42 -4.29
N ALA A 248 -38.17 2.84 -3.20
CA ALA A 248 -38.01 3.41 -1.87
C ALA A 248 -36.54 3.34 -1.45
N GLY A 249 -36.14 4.25 -0.57
CA GLY A 249 -34.82 4.24 0.04
C GLY A 249 -34.74 3.22 1.15
N TYR A 250 -33.73 2.35 1.09
CA TYR A 250 -33.39 1.36 2.12
C TYR A 250 -32.19 1.88 2.91
N SER A 251 -32.31 1.88 4.24
CA SER A 251 -31.30 2.42 5.15
C SER A 251 -30.27 1.34 5.48
N PHE A 252 -29.01 1.64 5.20
CA PHE A 252 -27.85 0.82 5.49
C PHE A 252 -26.96 1.51 6.50
N THR A 253 -26.53 0.78 7.51
CA THR A 253 -25.49 1.14 8.45
C THR A 253 -24.22 0.37 8.07
N ILE A 254 -23.17 1.09 7.72
CA ILE A 254 -21.85 0.54 7.39
C ILE A 254 -20.92 0.86 8.55
N THR A 255 -20.28 -0.16 9.10
CA THR A 255 -19.28 -0.02 10.15
C THR A 255 -17.91 -0.27 9.54
N LEU A 256 -17.11 0.78 9.47
CA LEU A 256 -15.73 0.77 8.99
C LEU A 256 -14.78 0.20 10.04
N PRO A 257 -13.53 -0.16 9.69
CA PRO A 257 -12.53 -0.60 10.66
C PRO A 257 -12.37 0.41 11.81
N THR A 258 -12.20 -0.10 13.04
CA THR A 258 -12.13 0.70 14.29
C THR A 258 -10.72 1.19 14.62
N ASP A 259 -9.76 0.67 13.88
CA ASP A 259 -8.33 0.70 14.14
C ASP A 259 -7.72 1.95 13.50
N ASP A 260 -7.76 3.01 14.30
CA ASP A 260 -7.25 4.37 14.08
C ASP A 260 -8.22 5.35 13.39
N ASN A 261 -7.95 6.65 13.55
CA ASN A 261 -8.64 7.67 12.76
C ASN A 261 -8.32 7.40 11.28
N GLY A 262 -9.30 7.41 10.39
CA GLY A 262 -9.05 7.06 9.00
C GLY A 262 -10.03 7.76 8.08
N THR A 263 -9.54 8.19 6.93
CA THR A 263 -10.34 8.87 5.92
C THR A 263 -10.61 7.93 4.75
N TYR A 264 -11.87 7.60 4.53
CA TYR A 264 -12.31 6.71 3.46
C TYR A 264 -13.12 7.47 2.41
N GLY A 265 -12.88 7.17 1.14
CA GLY A 265 -13.69 7.70 0.05
C GLY A 265 -15.08 7.08 0.06
N TYR A 266 -16.11 7.88 -0.17
CA TYR A 266 -17.50 7.46 -0.30
C TYR A 266 -18.09 8.05 -1.57
N GLN A 267 -18.42 7.18 -2.53
CA GLN A 267 -19.04 7.58 -3.79
C GLN A 267 -20.37 6.86 -3.97
N LYS A 268 -21.47 7.62 -3.94
CA LYS A 268 -22.80 7.09 -4.26
C LYS A 268 -23.03 7.17 -5.76
N ASN A 269 -23.41 6.05 -6.38
CA ASN A 269 -23.70 5.98 -7.82
C ASN A 269 -22.59 6.57 -8.69
N SER A 270 -22.86 7.70 -9.36
CA SER A 270 -21.92 8.45 -10.18
C SER A 270 -21.72 9.88 -9.66
N ASP A 271 -22.11 10.12 -8.40
CA ASP A 271 -21.92 11.40 -7.73
C ASP A 271 -20.42 11.62 -7.50
N SER A 272 -20.05 12.87 -7.19
CA SER A 272 -18.68 13.16 -6.76
C SER A 272 -18.37 12.41 -5.47
N ALA A 273 -17.17 11.82 -5.40
CA ALA A 273 -16.70 11.20 -4.18
C ALA A 273 -16.63 12.23 -3.04
N THR A 274 -17.06 11.79 -1.86
CA THR A 274 -16.94 12.51 -0.59
C THR A 274 -16.00 11.73 0.31
N THR A 275 -15.59 12.29 1.44
CA THR A 275 -14.80 11.58 2.44
C THR A 275 -15.62 11.35 3.70
N VAL A 276 -15.30 10.24 4.36
CA VAL A 276 -15.85 9.88 5.66
C VAL A 276 -14.69 9.60 6.58
N GLU A 277 -14.68 10.29 7.72
CA GLU A 277 -13.66 10.13 8.75
C GLU A 277 -14.17 9.20 9.84
N THR A 278 -13.36 8.22 10.20
CA THR A 278 -13.51 7.46 11.42
C THR A 278 -12.71 8.14 12.53
N THR A 279 -13.26 8.21 13.74
CA THR A 279 -12.56 8.73 14.92
C THR A 279 -12.95 7.90 16.12
N ASN A 280 -12.00 7.42 16.92
CA ASN A 280 -12.17 6.69 18.19
C ASN A 280 -13.63 6.40 18.63
N GLY A 281 -14.23 5.35 18.07
CA GLY A 281 -15.59 4.87 18.41
C GLY A 281 -16.73 5.38 17.52
N ASN A 282 -16.46 6.30 16.60
CA ASN A 282 -17.36 6.77 15.54
C ASN A 282 -16.85 6.29 14.17
N ASN A 283 -17.17 5.04 13.85
CA ASN A 283 -16.82 4.37 12.60
C ASN A 283 -18.05 3.88 11.83
N THR A 284 -19.23 4.33 12.26
CA THR A 284 -20.52 3.83 11.77
C THR A 284 -21.19 4.92 10.94
N HIS A 285 -21.53 4.61 9.69
CA HIS A 285 -22.08 5.55 8.75
C HIS A 285 -23.38 5.03 8.15
N THR A 286 -24.40 5.87 8.10
CA THR A 286 -25.70 5.51 7.53
C THR A 286 -25.83 6.07 6.11
N VAL A 287 -26.25 5.22 5.17
CA VAL A 287 -26.53 5.59 3.78
C VAL A 287 -27.89 5.05 3.38
N THR A 288 -28.64 5.83 2.61
CA THR A 288 -29.91 5.37 2.02
C THR A 288 -29.71 5.03 0.55
N LEU A 289 -30.01 3.78 0.18
CA LEU A 289 -29.89 3.27 -1.18
C LEU A 289 -31.27 2.85 -1.71
N ALA A 290 -31.67 3.38 -2.85
CA ALA A 290 -32.84 2.91 -3.59
C ALA A 290 -32.51 1.63 -4.38
N LYS A 291 -33.51 1.06 -5.06
CA LYS A 291 -33.31 -0.05 -5.98
C LYS A 291 -32.27 0.32 -7.05
N ASN A 292 -31.24 -0.53 -7.18
CA ASN A 292 -30.07 -0.37 -8.07
C ASN A 292 -29.12 0.76 -7.69
N ASP A 293 -29.34 1.47 -6.58
CA ASP A 293 -28.30 2.36 -6.06
C ASP A 293 -27.10 1.53 -5.59
N LYS A 294 -25.92 2.14 -5.71
CA LYS A 294 -24.67 1.62 -5.18
C LYS A 294 -23.93 2.68 -4.37
N ILE A 295 -23.14 2.22 -3.41
CA ILE A 295 -22.13 3.01 -2.71
C ILE A 295 -20.79 2.30 -2.86
N LYS A 296 -19.77 3.05 -3.29
CA LYS A 296 -18.37 2.63 -3.31
C LYS A 296 -17.66 3.23 -2.09
N ILE A 297 -17.01 2.39 -1.31
CA ILE A 297 -16.16 2.77 -0.18
C ILE A 297 -14.72 2.56 -0.65
N GLN A 298 -13.91 3.61 -0.60
CA GLN A 298 -12.57 3.60 -1.20
C GLN A 298 -11.46 3.67 -0.17
N GLY A 299 -10.35 3.01 -0.45
CA GLY A 299 -9.14 3.08 0.36
C GLY A 299 -9.14 2.24 1.63
N LEU A 300 -9.85 1.10 1.65
CA LEU A 300 -9.76 0.16 2.77
C LEU A 300 -8.38 -0.52 2.76
N PRO A 301 -7.62 -0.53 3.86
CA PRO A 301 -6.36 -1.28 3.93
C PRO A 301 -6.59 -2.75 3.60
N VAL A 302 -5.76 -3.36 2.74
CA VAL A 302 -5.85 -4.81 2.50
C VAL A 302 -5.75 -5.57 3.83
N GLY A 303 -6.69 -6.48 4.05
CA GLY A 303 -6.87 -7.22 5.31
C GLY A 303 -7.84 -6.59 6.31
N ALA A 304 -8.24 -5.32 6.11
CA ALA A 304 -9.32 -4.71 6.86
C ALA A 304 -10.68 -5.21 6.36
N THR A 305 -11.69 -5.20 7.23
CA THR A 305 -13.05 -5.62 6.90
C THR A 305 -14.09 -4.62 7.39
N ILE A 306 -15.21 -4.53 6.68
CA ILE A 306 -16.37 -3.75 7.08
C ILE A 306 -17.53 -4.66 7.50
N ASP A 307 -18.43 -4.10 8.31
CA ASP A 307 -19.72 -4.70 8.61
C ASP A 307 -20.85 -3.89 7.97
N ILE A 308 -21.88 -4.59 7.51
CA ILE A 308 -23.04 -4.01 6.84
C ILE A 308 -24.29 -4.45 7.57
N ALA A 309 -25.16 -3.50 7.89
CA ALA A 309 -26.48 -3.75 8.43
C ALA A 309 -27.55 -3.00 7.63
N GLU A 310 -28.58 -3.67 7.17
CA GLU A 310 -29.78 -3.03 6.60
C GLU A 310 -30.87 -2.94 7.67
N ASP A 311 -31.58 -1.82 7.74
CA ASP A 311 -32.76 -1.73 8.60
C ASP A 311 -33.86 -2.70 8.12
N HIS A 312 -34.51 -3.38 9.06
CA HIS A 312 -35.59 -4.32 8.76
C HIS A 312 -36.73 -3.60 8.05
N VAL A 313 -37.18 -4.17 6.93
CA VAL A 313 -38.32 -3.65 6.16
C VAL A 313 -39.47 -4.64 6.17
N GLU A 314 -40.61 -4.21 6.72
CA GLU A 314 -41.83 -5.03 6.78
C GLU A 314 -42.30 -5.50 5.39
N GLY A 315 -42.74 -6.75 5.30
CA GLY A 315 -43.21 -7.38 4.06
C GLY A 315 -42.08 -7.91 3.14
N PHE A 316 -40.83 -7.83 3.58
CA PHE A 316 -39.68 -8.45 2.92
C PHE A 316 -39.12 -9.60 3.77
N LYS A 317 -38.67 -10.66 3.08
CA LYS A 317 -37.90 -11.74 3.69
C LYS A 317 -36.52 -11.23 4.10
N LEU A 318 -35.84 -11.98 4.97
CA LEU A 318 -34.41 -11.82 5.21
C LEU A 318 -33.66 -11.74 3.85
N PRO A 319 -32.86 -10.69 3.60
CA PRO A 319 -32.24 -10.48 2.30
C PRO A 319 -31.21 -11.56 1.98
N THR A 320 -31.03 -11.81 0.69
CA THR A 320 -29.89 -12.59 0.21
C THR A 320 -28.72 -11.65 -0.05
N ILE A 321 -27.51 -12.10 0.27
CA ILE A 321 -26.27 -11.35 0.04
C ILE A 321 -25.30 -12.19 -0.80
N THR A 322 -24.64 -11.56 -1.76
CA THR A 322 -23.44 -12.09 -2.41
C THR A 322 -22.25 -11.19 -2.12
N VAL A 323 -21.08 -11.80 -1.96
CA VAL A 323 -19.79 -11.12 -1.86
C VAL A 323 -18.89 -11.77 -2.92
N ASP A 324 -18.44 -10.99 -3.89
CA ASP A 324 -17.69 -11.44 -5.08
C ASP A 324 -18.37 -12.62 -5.79
N ASP A 325 -19.66 -12.43 -6.11
CA ASP A 325 -20.56 -13.43 -6.68
C ASP A 325 -20.77 -14.71 -5.85
N GLN A 326 -20.16 -14.83 -4.66
CA GLN A 326 -20.36 -15.95 -3.76
C GLN A 326 -21.52 -15.68 -2.80
N SER A 327 -22.49 -16.60 -2.77
CA SER A 327 -23.62 -16.52 -1.85
C SER A 327 -23.18 -16.61 -0.39
N LYS A 328 -23.57 -15.63 0.43
CA LYS A 328 -23.37 -15.60 1.88
C LYS A 328 -24.72 -15.57 2.60
N LYS A 329 -24.71 -15.45 3.93
CA LYS A 329 -25.92 -15.41 4.75
C LYS A 329 -25.91 -14.20 5.66
N MET A 330 -26.94 -13.36 5.56
CA MET A 330 -27.20 -12.34 6.56
C MET A 330 -27.79 -12.98 7.82
N THR A 331 -27.62 -12.31 8.96
CA THR A 331 -28.25 -12.65 10.24
C THR A 331 -29.35 -11.65 10.56
N ASN A 332 -30.36 -12.09 11.30
CA ASN A 332 -31.43 -11.22 11.78
C ASN A 332 -31.14 -10.79 13.22
N ASP A 333 -31.09 -9.48 13.46
CA ASP A 333 -31.02 -8.86 14.78
C ASP A 333 -32.38 -8.27 15.12
N ASP A 334 -33.25 -9.09 15.73
CA ASP A 334 -34.62 -8.71 16.09
C ASP A 334 -34.67 -7.53 17.06
N ALA A 335 -33.71 -7.45 17.99
CA ALA A 335 -33.67 -6.40 18.99
C ALA A 335 -33.28 -5.05 18.35
N GLY A 336 -32.29 -5.07 17.45
CA GLY A 336 -31.87 -3.90 16.69
C GLY A 336 -32.78 -3.56 15.51
N LYS A 337 -33.70 -4.46 15.13
CA LYS A 337 -34.48 -4.40 13.89
C LYS A 337 -33.58 -4.22 12.67
N LYS A 338 -32.52 -5.02 12.57
CA LYS A 338 -31.56 -4.97 11.45
C LYS A 338 -31.25 -6.36 10.90
N TRP A 339 -30.90 -6.41 9.62
CA TRP A 339 -30.27 -7.56 8.98
C TRP A 339 -28.80 -7.30 8.80
N LYS A 340 -27.92 -8.16 9.33
CA LYS A 340 -26.47 -7.90 9.41
C LYS A 340 -25.66 -8.89 8.60
N TYR A 341 -24.54 -8.43 8.08
CA TYR A 341 -23.45 -9.25 7.60
C TYR A 341 -22.13 -8.59 7.97
N SER A 342 -21.26 -9.33 8.65
CA SER A 342 -19.98 -8.82 9.15
C SER A 342 -18.81 -9.45 8.39
N GLY A 343 -17.69 -8.75 8.36
CA GLY A 343 -16.45 -9.27 7.77
C GLY A 343 -16.42 -9.26 6.24
N VAL A 344 -17.01 -8.23 5.61
CA VAL A 344 -16.77 -7.98 4.17
C VAL A 344 -15.36 -7.43 4.02
N GLY A 345 -14.53 -8.11 3.23
CA GLY A 345 -13.23 -7.58 2.86
C GLY A 345 -12.35 -8.60 2.17
N SER A 346 -11.13 -8.18 1.85
CA SER A 346 -10.13 -8.99 1.17
C SER A 346 -8.81 -9.03 1.93
N ASN A 347 -8.20 -10.22 2.01
CA ASN A 347 -6.82 -10.40 2.46
C ASN A 347 -5.84 -10.58 1.29
N ASP A 348 -6.33 -10.64 0.05
CA ASP A 348 -5.49 -10.82 -1.12
C ASP A 348 -4.97 -9.45 -1.57
N ALA A 349 -3.65 -9.27 -1.53
CA ALA A 349 -2.94 -8.07 -1.94
C ALA A 349 -3.03 -7.78 -3.46
N ASN A 350 -3.66 -8.66 -4.23
CA ASN A 350 -3.98 -8.45 -5.64
C ASN A 350 -5.48 -8.31 -5.90
N ASN A 351 -6.33 -8.44 -4.87
CA ASN A 351 -7.75 -8.18 -5.05
C ASN A 351 -7.99 -6.67 -5.02
N ASP A 352 -8.42 -6.13 -6.15
CA ASP A 352 -8.62 -4.71 -6.35
C ASP A 352 -9.92 -4.21 -5.74
N ALA A 353 -10.98 -5.00 -5.84
CA ALA A 353 -12.28 -4.63 -5.34
C ALA A 353 -13.04 -5.79 -4.68
N THR A 354 -14.03 -5.46 -3.87
CA THR A 354 -15.00 -6.41 -3.33
C THR A 354 -16.41 -5.95 -3.67
N ASP A 355 -17.15 -6.79 -4.39
CA ASP A 355 -18.52 -6.51 -4.81
C ASP A 355 -19.53 -7.16 -3.87
N VAL A 356 -20.36 -6.35 -3.25
CA VAL A 356 -21.44 -6.79 -2.36
C VAL A 356 -22.79 -6.47 -2.97
N VAL A 357 -23.66 -7.48 -3.11
CA VAL A 357 -25.03 -7.27 -3.56
C VAL A 357 -26.01 -7.76 -2.51
N ILE A 358 -26.82 -6.85 -1.98
CA ILE A 358 -27.90 -7.18 -1.03
C ILE A 358 -29.24 -7.08 -1.76
N THR A 359 -29.97 -8.20 -1.80
CA THR A 359 -31.23 -8.33 -2.53
C THR A 359 -32.38 -8.58 -1.58
N ASN A 360 -33.32 -7.64 -1.52
CA ASN A 360 -34.58 -7.84 -0.81
C ASN A 360 -35.59 -8.52 -1.73
N LYS A 361 -36.28 -9.52 -1.18
CA LYS A 361 -37.39 -10.22 -1.84
C LYS A 361 -38.63 -10.16 -0.98
N THR A 362 -39.78 -9.93 -1.60
CA THR A 362 -41.06 -9.90 -0.91
C THR A 362 -41.40 -11.24 -0.28
N GLU A 363 -42.11 -11.25 0.86
CA GLU A 363 -42.55 -12.47 1.53
C GLU A 363 -43.39 -13.40 0.64
N ASN A 364 -44.17 -12.82 -0.26
CA ASN A 364 -44.99 -13.54 -1.24
C ASN A 364 -44.51 -13.27 -2.67
N ASP A 365 -43.84 -14.25 -3.27
CA ASP A 365 -43.44 -14.22 -4.70
C ASP A 365 -44.64 -14.38 -5.66
N SER A 366 -45.84 -14.64 -5.10
CA SER A 366 -47.10 -14.92 -5.82
C SER A 366 -48.25 -13.99 -5.43
N ILE A 367 -47.98 -12.70 -5.16
CA ILE A 367 -49.08 -11.73 -5.20
C ILE A 367 -49.44 -11.57 -6.68
N LEU A 368 -50.48 -12.27 -7.16
CA LEU A 368 -51.24 -11.74 -8.28
C LEU A 368 -51.58 -10.30 -7.90
N PRO A 369 -51.27 -9.26 -8.72
CA PRO A 369 -51.70 -7.90 -8.40
C PRO A 369 -53.17 -8.00 -8.02
N PRO A 370 -53.65 -7.41 -6.90
CA PRO A 370 -54.98 -7.69 -6.37
C PRO A 370 -55.97 -7.64 -7.52
N THR A 371 -56.39 -8.82 -7.95
CA THR A 371 -57.21 -8.98 -9.15
C THR A 371 -58.60 -8.55 -8.74
N GLY A 372 -58.84 -7.25 -8.82
CA GLY A 372 -60.15 -6.74 -9.14
C GLY A 372 -60.84 -5.91 -8.07
N ILE A 373 -60.54 -4.61 -8.09
CA ILE A 373 -61.58 -3.56 -8.19
C ILE A 373 -62.15 -3.53 -9.65
N LEU A 374 -62.08 -4.66 -10.38
CA LEU A 374 -62.60 -4.84 -11.75
C LEU A 374 -63.73 -5.88 -11.83
N MET A 375 -64.31 -6.32 -10.70
CA MET A 375 -65.54 -7.13 -10.68
C MET A 375 -66.76 -6.39 -10.10
N THR A 376 -66.85 -5.07 -10.19
CA THR A 376 -68.00 -4.32 -9.61
C THR A 376 -68.82 -3.51 -10.64
N ILE A 377 -68.70 -3.81 -11.93
CA ILE A 377 -69.71 -3.40 -12.92
C ILE A 377 -69.92 -4.48 -13.98
N ALA A 378 -70.49 -5.63 -13.56
CA ALA A 378 -71.58 -6.29 -14.29
C ALA A 378 -72.08 -7.53 -13.52
N PRO A 379 -73.20 -7.39 -12.79
CA PRO A 379 -74.30 -8.35 -12.94
C PRO A 379 -75.62 -7.71 -13.41
N PHE A 380 -75.62 -6.43 -13.80
CA PHE A 380 -76.86 -5.74 -14.20
C PHE A 380 -77.09 -5.64 -15.72
N ALA A 381 -76.09 -5.86 -16.57
CA ALA A 381 -76.30 -5.91 -18.03
C ALA A 381 -76.90 -7.26 -18.49
N ALA A 382 -76.63 -8.36 -17.78
CA ALA A 382 -77.20 -9.68 -18.09
C ALA A 382 -78.67 -9.82 -17.62
N MET A 383 -79.08 -9.13 -16.54
CA MET A 383 -80.48 -9.15 -16.07
C MET A 383 -81.41 -8.20 -16.85
N VAL A 384 -80.88 -7.14 -17.47
CA VAL A 384 -81.72 -6.28 -18.35
C VAL A 384 -82.04 -6.98 -19.67
N GLY A 385 -81.19 -7.91 -20.14
CA GLY A 385 -81.46 -8.74 -21.32
C GLY A 385 -82.54 -9.82 -21.11
N LEU A 386 -82.57 -10.48 -19.95
CA LEU A 386 -83.59 -11.51 -19.65
C LEU A 386 -84.97 -10.92 -19.33
N GLY A 387 -85.05 -9.71 -18.77
CA GLY A 387 -86.33 -9.03 -18.52
C GLY A 387 -87.05 -8.57 -19.79
N ALA A 388 -86.31 -8.08 -20.80
CA ALA A 388 -86.90 -7.63 -22.06
C ALA A 388 -87.43 -8.78 -22.93
N ALA A 389 -86.80 -9.97 -22.88
CA ALA A 389 -87.25 -11.15 -23.61
C ALA A 389 -88.58 -11.73 -23.06
N LEU A 390 -88.82 -11.64 -21.75
CA LEU A 390 -90.07 -12.12 -21.13
C LEU A 390 -91.26 -11.19 -21.38
N ILE A 391 -91.05 -9.86 -21.44
CA ILE A 391 -92.13 -8.90 -21.76
C ILE A 391 -92.56 -9.01 -23.23
N ALA A 392 -91.62 -9.25 -24.16
CA ALA A 392 -91.95 -9.45 -25.58
C ALA A 392 -92.77 -10.75 -25.83
N LEU A 393 -92.52 -11.82 -25.06
CA LEU A 393 -93.27 -13.08 -25.17
C LEU A 393 -94.72 -12.95 -24.66
N PHE A 394 -94.97 -12.12 -23.64
CA PHE A 394 -96.34 -11.86 -23.16
C PHE A 394 -97.12 -10.87 -24.03
N ALA A 395 -96.46 -9.91 -24.70
CA ALA A 395 -97.12 -9.00 -25.62
C ALA A 395 -97.57 -9.67 -26.94
N LYS A 396 -96.91 -10.77 -27.36
CA LYS A 396 -97.31 -11.51 -28.56
C LYS A 396 -98.52 -12.43 -28.33
N LYS A 397 -98.80 -12.83 -27.07
CA LYS A 397 -99.98 -13.66 -26.75
C LYS A 397 -101.29 -12.88 -26.69
N ARG A 398 -101.26 -11.55 -26.47
CA ARG A 398 -102.44 -10.67 -26.44
C ARG A 398 -102.90 -10.14 -27.81
N LYS A 399 -102.20 -10.45 -28.90
CA LYS A 399 -102.65 -10.10 -30.28
C LYS A 399 -103.30 -11.26 -31.04
N ASN A 400 -103.45 -12.43 -30.41
CA ASN A 400 -104.17 -13.58 -30.99
C ASN A 400 -105.49 -13.89 -30.27
N GLU A 401 -105.95 -13.02 -29.38
CA GLU A 401 -107.34 -12.98 -28.89
C GLU A 401 -107.86 -11.55 -29.07
N ALA A 402 -108.23 -11.23 -30.30
CA ALA A 402 -109.18 -10.19 -30.68
C ALA A 402 -109.82 -10.61 -32.00
#